data_AF-R9WHM6-F1
#
_entry.id   AF-R9WHM6-F1
#
_cell.length_a   1.000
_cell.length_b   1.000
_cell.length_c   1.000
_cell.angle_alpha   90.00
_cell.angle_beta   90.00
_cell.angle_gamma   90.00
#
_symmetry.space_group_name_H-M   'P 1'
#
loop_
_entity.id
_entity.type
_entity.pdbx_description
1 polymer ?
#
loop_
_entity_poly.entity_id
_entity_poly.type
_entity_poly.pdbx_seq_one_letter_code
_entity_poly.pdbx_strand_id
1 'polypeptide(L)'
;MSTVVDHKLSDFHHHRFNERFLSFSHDAGFHPIACRPFRPQTKGCVEALARTTGRLKPYDGEFSTINDLNDIVNRLAKRLNCEKSQSNNQKPIELWAKEKEHFRSLNYDLTRYFDSVQTRKVSRDSMIRFQNHQYSVSPNYIGKEVEIKPTTDGSICQVFIGSL
;
A
#
# COMPACT_ATOMS: atom_id res chain seq x y z
N MET A 1 6.35 10.65 -10.51
CA MET A 1 5.38 9.90 -11.33
C MET A 1 4.11 9.77 -10.49
N SER A 2 2.93 9.90 -11.09
CA SER A 2 1.64 9.72 -10.40
C SER A 2 1.46 8.25 -10.01
N THR A 3 1.09 7.96 -8.76
CA THR A 3 1.00 6.58 -8.25
C THR A 3 -0.30 5.89 -8.67
N VAL A 4 -1.43 6.62 -8.70
CA VAL A 4 -2.77 6.05 -8.95
C VAL A 4 -3.51 6.86 -10.01
N VAL A 5 -3.76 8.15 -9.75
CA VAL A 5 -4.38 9.08 -10.72
C VAL A 5 -3.34 10.07 -11.19
N ASP A 6 -3.24 10.24 -12.50
CA ASP A 6 -2.42 11.28 -13.10
C ASP A 6 -3.14 12.62 -13.08
N HIS A 7 -2.91 13.39 -12.02
CA HIS A 7 -3.54 14.70 -11.84
C HIS A 7 -3.14 15.73 -12.91
N LYS A 8 -2.03 15.53 -13.65
CA LYS A 8 -1.64 16.46 -14.73
C LYS A 8 -2.41 16.19 -16.01
N LEU A 9 -2.78 14.93 -16.23
CA LEU A 9 -3.53 14.46 -17.40
C LEU A 9 -5.03 14.28 -17.12
N SER A 10 -5.46 14.55 -15.89
CA SER A 10 -6.86 14.42 -15.45
C SER A 10 -7.55 15.78 -15.41
N ASP A 11 -8.78 15.82 -15.87
CA ASP A 11 -9.69 16.95 -15.71
C ASP A 11 -10.78 16.63 -14.69
N PHE A 12 -11.55 17.65 -14.28
CA PHE A 12 -12.68 17.50 -13.35
C PHE A 12 -13.70 16.43 -13.75
N HIS A 13 -13.84 16.16 -15.05
CA HIS A 13 -14.77 15.16 -15.60
C HIS A 13 -14.09 13.85 -15.98
N HIS A 14 -12.80 13.87 -16.35
CA HIS A 14 -12.09 12.72 -16.91
C HIS A 14 -10.82 12.44 -16.12
N HIS A 15 -10.84 11.37 -15.34
CA HIS A 15 -9.70 10.92 -14.56
C HIS A 15 -8.85 9.98 -15.42
N ARG A 16 -7.57 10.29 -15.56
CA ARG A 16 -6.58 9.40 -16.16
C ARG A 16 -5.87 8.64 -15.04
N PHE A 17 -6.08 7.34 -15.00
CA PHE A 17 -5.32 6.47 -14.11
C PHE A 17 -3.94 6.18 -14.69
N ASN A 18 -2.98 5.94 -13.79
CA ASN A 18 -1.68 5.43 -14.15
C ASN A 18 -1.83 4.04 -14.83
N GLU A 19 -1.16 3.81 -15.95
CA GLU A 19 -1.28 2.57 -16.72
C GLU A 19 -0.85 1.33 -15.92
N ARG A 20 0.25 1.41 -15.16
CA ARG A 20 0.70 0.31 -14.29
C ARG A 20 -0.33 0.00 -13.21
N PHE A 21 -1.00 1.02 -12.68
CA PHE A 21 -2.09 0.84 -11.72
C PHE A 21 -3.35 0.22 -12.36
N LEU A 22 -3.67 0.58 -13.60
CA LEU A 22 -4.78 -0.04 -14.34
C LEU A 22 -4.52 -1.52 -14.62
N SER A 23 -3.31 -1.88 -15.07
CA SER A 23 -2.92 -3.28 -15.26
C SER A 23 -3.01 -4.07 -13.95
N PHE A 24 -2.52 -3.49 -12.84
CA PHE A 24 -2.67 -4.09 -11.52
C PHE A 24 -4.14 -4.32 -11.14
N SER A 25 -4.99 -3.31 -11.34
CA SER A 25 -6.42 -3.39 -10.97
C SER A 25 -7.14 -4.47 -11.77
N HIS A 26 -6.84 -4.57 -13.07
CA HIS A 26 -7.36 -5.62 -13.94
C HIS A 26 -6.96 -7.02 -13.44
N ASP A 27 -5.67 -7.23 -13.16
CA ASP A 27 -5.16 -8.53 -12.72
C ASP A 27 -5.61 -8.90 -11.30
N ALA A 28 -5.85 -7.89 -10.46
CA ALA A 28 -6.39 -8.04 -9.11
C ALA A 28 -7.92 -8.20 -9.10
N GLY A 29 -8.59 -8.03 -10.25
CA GLY A 29 -10.01 -8.26 -10.41
C GLY A 29 -10.93 -7.16 -9.86
N PHE A 30 -10.46 -5.92 -9.76
CA PHE A 30 -11.29 -4.78 -9.36
C PHE A 30 -11.24 -3.63 -10.38
N HIS A 31 -12.32 -2.84 -10.44
CA HIS A 31 -12.40 -1.67 -11.31
C HIS A 31 -12.20 -0.39 -10.48
N PRO A 32 -11.14 0.40 -10.71
CA PRO A 32 -10.88 1.59 -9.93
C PRO A 32 -11.85 2.71 -10.32
N ILE A 33 -12.44 3.36 -9.32
CA ILE A 33 -13.36 4.49 -9.50
C ILE A 33 -12.77 5.71 -8.80
N ALA A 34 -12.44 6.75 -9.55
CA ALA A 34 -11.97 8.00 -9.00
C ALA A 34 -13.15 8.85 -8.49
N CYS A 35 -12.98 9.43 -7.30
CA CYS A 35 -13.96 10.37 -6.76
C CYS A 35 -13.99 11.64 -7.62
N ARG A 36 -15.17 12.05 -8.08
CA ARG A 36 -15.34 13.29 -8.84
C ARG A 36 -15.35 14.49 -7.89
N PRO A 37 -14.66 15.59 -8.23
CA PRO A 37 -14.79 16.84 -7.52
C PRO A 37 -16.26 17.30 -7.43
N PHE A 38 -16.63 17.95 -6.32
CA PHE A 38 -17.98 18.47 -6.06
C PHE A 38 -19.12 17.44 -6.02
N ARG A 39 -18.80 16.14 -5.84
CA ARG A 39 -19.79 15.09 -5.54
C ARG A 39 -19.61 14.54 -4.12
N PRO A 40 -20.17 15.20 -3.09
CA PRO A 40 -19.96 14.79 -1.69
C PRO A 40 -20.47 13.37 -1.38
N GLN A 41 -21.46 12.87 -2.13
CA GLN A 41 -22.03 11.53 -1.92
C GLN A 41 -21.02 10.38 -2.10
N THR A 42 -19.99 10.51 -2.96
CA THR A 42 -18.96 9.46 -3.12
C THR A 42 -17.96 9.42 -1.96
N LYS A 43 -17.94 10.46 -1.13
CA LYS A 43 -17.03 10.58 0.01
C LYS A 43 -17.54 9.88 1.28
N GLY A 44 -18.83 9.55 1.35
CA GLY A 44 -19.46 8.97 2.55
C GLY A 44 -18.81 7.66 3.03
N CYS A 45 -18.33 6.81 2.11
CA CYS A 45 -17.59 5.59 2.45
C CYS A 45 -16.26 5.91 3.14
N VAL A 46 -15.52 6.90 2.63
CA VAL A 46 -14.25 7.36 3.21
C VAL A 46 -14.47 7.98 4.60
N GLU A 47 -15.56 8.73 4.77
CA GLU A 47 -15.91 9.36 6.05
C GLU A 47 -16.33 8.34 7.11
N ALA A 48 -16.97 7.23 6.72
CA ALA A 48 -17.28 6.13 7.62
C ALA A 48 -15.99 5.45 8.14
N LEU A 49 -15.01 5.23 7.27
CA LEU A 49 -13.70 4.70 7.67
C LEU A 49 -12.99 5.66 8.64
N ALA A 50 -12.90 6.95 8.30
CA ALA A 50 -12.25 7.96 9.15
C ALA A 50 -12.90 8.06 10.54
N ARG A 51 -14.24 7.97 10.61
CA ARG A 51 -14.98 7.92 11.87
C ARG A 51 -14.62 6.70 12.72
N THR A 52 -14.42 5.56 12.07
CA THR A 52 -14.01 4.31 12.74
C THR A 52 -12.61 4.45 13.34
N THR A 53 -11.66 5.04 12.59
CA THR A 53 -10.32 5.37 13.09
C THR A 53 -10.36 6.36 14.25
N GLY A 54 -11.34 7.27 14.28
CA GLY A 54 -11.57 8.19 15.40
C GLY A 54 -11.80 7.49 16.75
N ARG A 55 -12.19 6.21 16.77
CA ARG A 55 -12.32 5.40 17.99
C ARG A 55 -10.98 5.02 18.62
N LEU A 56 -9.86 5.34 17.97
CA LEU A 56 -8.51 5.20 18.53
C LEU A 56 -8.08 6.40 19.40
N LYS A 57 -8.68 7.59 19.19
CA LYS A 57 -8.33 8.80 19.95
C LYS A 57 -8.36 8.66 21.49
N PRO A 58 -9.28 7.90 22.09
CA PRO A 58 -9.28 7.71 23.55
C PRO A 58 -8.02 7.05 24.09
N TYR A 59 -7.25 6.34 23.25
CA TYR A 59 -6.01 5.67 23.64
C TYR A 59 -4.77 6.55 23.45
N ASP A 60 -4.93 7.82 23.06
CA ASP A 60 -3.83 8.76 22.92
C ASP A 60 -3.11 8.93 24.27
N GLY A 61 -1.81 8.62 24.32
CA GLY A 61 -1.01 8.64 25.55
C GLY A 61 -1.10 7.36 26.40
N GLU A 62 -1.87 6.35 25.99
CA GLU A 62 -1.97 5.05 26.68
C GLU A 62 -0.99 3.99 26.16
N PHE A 63 -0.07 4.36 25.27
CA PHE A 63 0.93 3.45 24.70
C PHE A 63 2.33 4.07 24.79
N SER A 64 3.34 3.23 25.05
CA SER A 64 4.73 3.64 25.14
C SER A 64 5.57 3.09 23.99
N THR A 65 5.11 1.99 23.38
CA THR A 65 5.80 1.31 22.29
C THR A 65 4.88 1.10 21.08
N ILE A 66 5.48 0.81 19.92
CA ILE A 66 4.76 0.43 18.71
C ILE A 66 3.94 -0.86 18.93
N ASN A 67 4.44 -1.78 19.75
CA ASN A 67 3.74 -3.02 20.06
C ASN A 67 2.46 -2.76 20.86
N ASP A 68 2.50 -1.86 21.84
CA ASP A 68 1.31 -1.47 22.62
C ASP A 68 0.23 -0.88 21.70
N LEU A 69 0.64 -0.04 20.74
CA LEU A 69 -0.26 0.51 19.74
C LEU A 69 -0.88 -0.59 18.86
N ASN A 70 -0.06 -1.53 18.39
CA ASN A 70 -0.54 -2.68 17.62
C ASN A 70 -1.57 -3.49 18.40
N ASP A 71 -1.36 -3.71 19.70
CA ASP A 71 -2.31 -4.42 20.57
C ASP A 71 -3.62 -3.66 20.77
N ILE A 72 -3.57 -2.34 20.92
CA ILE A 72 -4.76 -1.49 20.98
C ILE A 72 -5.56 -1.61 19.67
N VAL A 73 -4.89 -1.47 18.52
CA VAL A 73 -5.52 -1.57 17.19
C VAL A 73 -6.13 -2.96 16.99
N ASN A 74 -5.43 -4.03 17.35
CA ASN A 74 -5.91 -5.40 17.24
C ASN A 74 -7.14 -5.66 18.13
N ARG A 75 -7.14 -5.15 19.36
CA ARG A 75 -8.30 -5.24 20.26
C ARG A 75 -9.50 -4.47 19.70
N LEU A 76 -9.28 -3.26 19.17
CA LEU A 76 -10.33 -2.47 18.54
C LEU A 76 -10.91 -3.19 17.33
N ALA A 77 -10.08 -3.73 16.44
CA ALA A 77 -10.51 -4.47 15.25
C ALA A 77 -11.36 -5.69 15.61
N LYS A 78 -10.92 -6.50 16.61
CA LYS A 78 -11.71 -7.63 17.11
C LYS A 78 -13.07 -7.19 17.65
N ARG A 79 -13.12 -6.10 18.43
CA ARG A 79 -14.38 -5.55 18.95
C ARG A 79 -15.32 -5.11 17.84
N LEU A 80 -14.81 -4.37 16.85
CA LEU A 80 -15.59 -3.89 15.69
C LEU A 80 -16.18 -5.04 14.88
N ASN A 81 -15.41 -6.10 14.65
CA ASN A 81 -15.89 -7.28 13.90
C ASN A 81 -16.98 -8.07 14.63
N CYS A 82 -17.09 -7.92 15.96
CA CYS A 82 -18.11 -8.56 16.79
C CYS A 82 -19.29 -7.63 17.13
N GLU A 83 -19.21 -6.34 16.82
CA GLU A 83 -20.27 -5.35 17.04
C GLU A 83 -21.34 -5.49 15.94
N LYS A 84 -22.62 -5.33 16.30
CA LYS A 84 -23.70 -5.31 15.31
C LYS A 84 -23.68 -3.97 14.58
N SER A 85 -23.68 -4.01 13.25
CA SER A 85 -23.79 -2.80 12.45
C SER A 85 -25.19 -2.20 12.60
N GLN A 86 -25.26 -0.88 12.76
CA GLN A 86 -26.52 -0.14 12.88
C GLN A 86 -27.38 -0.23 11.61
N SER A 87 -26.76 -0.49 10.45
CA SER A 87 -27.46 -0.49 9.17
C SER A 87 -28.24 -1.77 8.89
N ASN A 88 -27.70 -2.93 9.27
CA ASN A 88 -28.27 -4.24 8.93
C ASN A 88 -28.45 -5.15 10.15
N ASN A 89 -28.10 -4.68 11.36
CA ASN A 89 -28.19 -5.39 12.63
C ASN A 89 -27.43 -6.74 12.67
N GLN A 90 -26.46 -6.91 11.78
CA GLN A 90 -25.62 -8.12 11.66
C GLN A 90 -24.18 -7.82 12.09
N LYS A 91 -23.46 -8.85 12.53
CA LYS A 91 -22.04 -8.74 12.88
C LYS A 91 -21.17 -9.03 11.66
N PRO A 92 -20.12 -8.23 11.39
CA PRO A 92 -19.19 -8.48 10.28
C PRO A 92 -18.59 -9.89 10.29
N ILE A 93 -18.24 -10.42 11.47
CA ILE A 93 -17.64 -11.77 11.58
C ILE A 93 -18.58 -12.89 11.12
N GLU A 94 -19.89 -12.73 11.33
CA GLU A 94 -20.90 -13.72 10.92
C GLU A 94 -21.15 -13.65 9.40
N LEU A 95 -21.12 -12.44 8.83
CA LEU A 95 -21.23 -12.24 7.39
C LEU A 95 -20.00 -12.76 6.66
N TRP A 96 -18.80 -12.45 7.17
CA TRP A 96 -17.55 -12.95 6.64
C TRP A 96 -17.52 -14.48 6.55
N ALA A 97 -18.00 -15.18 7.59
CA ALA A 97 -18.05 -16.64 7.59
C ALA A 97 -18.93 -17.22 6.47
N LYS A 98 -19.98 -16.50 6.06
CA LYS A 98 -20.89 -16.90 4.97
C LYS A 98 -20.37 -16.49 3.60
N GLU A 99 -19.73 -15.33 3.48
CA GLU A 99 -19.32 -14.77 2.19
C GLU A 99 -17.96 -15.32 1.71
N LYS A 100 -17.11 -15.79 2.64
CA LYS A 100 -15.75 -16.22 2.34
C LYS A 100 -15.67 -17.29 1.25
N GLU A 101 -16.63 -18.21 1.19
CA GLU A 101 -16.69 -19.27 0.18
C GLU A 101 -17.00 -18.76 -1.24
N HIS A 102 -17.60 -17.56 -1.35
CA HIS A 102 -17.94 -16.94 -2.63
C HIS A 102 -16.83 -16.05 -3.19
N PHE A 103 -15.73 -15.86 -2.45
CA PHE A 103 -14.61 -15.05 -2.94
C PHE A 103 -13.79 -15.81 -3.98
N ARG A 104 -13.28 -15.04 -4.95
CA ARG A 104 -12.34 -15.55 -5.95
C ARG A 104 -10.99 -15.82 -5.28
N SER A 105 -10.29 -16.84 -5.77
CA SER A 105 -8.91 -17.09 -5.39
C SER A 105 -8.03 -15.89 -5.74
N LEU A 106 -7.08 -15.56 -4.86
CA LEU A 106 -6.12 -14.49 -5.12
C LEU A 106 -5.19 -14.88 -6.27
N ASN A 107 -4.94 -13.95 -7.19
CA ASN A 107 -3.90 -14.11 -8.20
C ASN A 107 -2.52 -13.92 -7.56
N TYR A 108 -1.75 -15.00 -7.40
CA TYR A 108 -0.42 -14.95 -6.78
C TYR A 108 0.61 -14.20 -7.64
N ASP A 109 0.39 -14.07 -8.94
CA ASP A 109 1.25 -13.33 -9.87
C ASP A 109 1.18 -11.80 -9.66
N LEU A 110 0.32 -11.33 -8.74
CA LEU A 110 0.28 -9.92 -8.35
C LEU A 110 1.58 -9.44 -7.69
N THR A 111 2.43 -10.34 -7.19
CA THR A 111 3.73 -9.97 -6.57
C THR A 111 4.63 -9.21 -7.53
N ARG A 112 4.56 -9.49 -8.84
CA ARG A 112 5.32 -8.79 -9.89
C ARG A 112 5.14 -7.26 -9.89
N TYR A 113 3.99 -6.78 -9.41
CA TYR A 113 3.72 -5.34 -9.31
C TYR A 113 4.50 -4.69 -8.18
N PHE A 114 4.93 -5.46 -7.18
CA PHE A 114 5.71 -5.04 -6.02
C PHE A 114 7.19 -5.39 -6.17
N ASP A 115 7.50 -6.42 -6.94
CA ASP A 115 8.86 -6.87 -7.30
C ASP A 115 9.47 -5.98 -8.39
N SER A 116 9.50 -4.66 -8.19
CA SER A 116 10.31 -3.81 -9.07
C SER A 116 11.77 -3.87 -8.64
N VAL A 117 12.58 -4.60 -9.40
CA VAL A 117 14.04 -4.49 -9.34
C VAL A 117 14.41 -3.03 -9.63
N GLN A 118 14.92 -2.33 -8.62
CA GLN A 118 15.35 -0.95 -8.82
C GLN A 118 16.81 -0.95 -9.27
N THR A 119 17.06 -0.44 -10.47
CA THR A 119 18.43 -0.21 -10.94
C THR A 119 18.90 1.21 -10.64
N ARG A 120 20.18 1.33 -10.26
CA ARG A 120 20.86 2.62 -10.07
C ARG A 120 22.25 2.57 -10.66
N LYS A 121 22.65 3.68 -11.27
CA LYS A 121 24.03 3.89 -11.69
C LYS A 121 24.89 4.30 -10.49
N VAL A 122 26.03 3.65 -10.32
CA VAL A 122 26.99 3.97 -9.25
C VAL A 122 27.67 5.30 -9.55
N SER A 123 27.71 6.19 -8.55
CA SER A 123 28.39 7.48 -8.64
C SER A 123 29.91 7.33 -8.73
N ARG A 124 30.60 8.44 -9.03
CA ARG A 124 32.08 8.48 -9.04
C ARG A 124 32.69 8.18 -7.66
N ASP A 125 31.96 8.48 -6.59
CA ASP A 125 32.39 8.25 -5.21
C ASP A 125 32.05 6.85 -4.70
N SER A 126 31.72 5.91 -5.62
CA SER A 126 31.35 4.54 -5.29
C SER A 126 30.11 4.43 -4.40
N MET A 127 29.11 5.28 -4.64
CA MET A 127 27.86 5.35 -3.86
C MET A 127 26.62 5.14 -4.74
N ILE A 128 25.56 4.62 -4.13
CA ILE A 128 24.20 4.59 -4.69
C ILE A 128 23.21 5.22 -3.71
N ARG A 129 22.14 5.85 -4.22
CA ARG A 129 21.07 6.43 -3.39
C ARG A 129 19.80 5.58 -3.46
N PHE A 130 19.31 5.16 -2.32
CA PHE A 130 18.08 4.38 -2.18
C PHE A 130 17.30 4.81 -0.93
N GLN A 131 15.98 4.98 -1.04
CA GLN A 131 15.11 5.43 0.05
C GLN A 131 15.69 6.60 0.87
N ASN A 132 16.19 7.64 0.19
CA ASN A 132 16.85 8.81 0.79
C ASN A 132 18.17 8.57 1.54
N HIS A 133 18.67 7.34 1.58
CA HIS A 133 19.97 6.99 2.14
C HIS A 133 21.01 6.76 1.03
N GLN A 134 22.29 6.90 1.37
CA GLN A 134 23.41 6.55 0.50
C GLN A 134 24.09 5.28 0.99
N TYR A 135 24.45 4.40 0.05
CA TYR A 135 25.09 3.13 0.35
C TYR A 135 26.37 3.02 -0.46
N SER A 136 27.45 2.66 0.24
CA SER A 136 28.74 2.38 -0.36
C SER A 136 28.68 1.06 -1.13
N VAL A 137 29.20 1.06 -2.35
CA VAL A 137 29.39 -0.13 -3.16
C VAL A 137 30.87 -0.28 -3.50
N SER A 138 31.29 -1.42 -4.05
CA SER A 138 32.69 -1.60 -4.46
C SER A 138 33.07 -0.62 -5.59
N PRO A 139 34.26 0.01 -5.54
CA PRO A 139 34.76 0.90 -6.61
C PRO A 139 34.77 0.25 -8.00
N ASN A 140 34.83 -1.08 -8.08
CA ASN A 140 34.75 -1.86 -9.33
C ASN A 140 33.42 -1.67 -10.10
N TYR A 141 32.43 -1.07 -9.45
CA TYR A 141 31.11 -0.80 -10.02
C TYR A 141 30.90 0.67 -10.42
N ILE A 142 31.88 1.56 -10.23
CA ILE A 142 31.77 2.98 -10.62
C ILE A 142 31.34 3.09 -12.09
N GLY A 143 30.25 3.81 -12.33
CA GLY A 143 29.69 4.02 -13.67
C GLY A 143 28.88 2.85 -14.24
N LYS A 144 28.80 1.70 -13.56
CA LYS A 144 27.93 0.56 -13.94
C LYS A 144 26.54 0.71 -13.33
N GLU A 145 25.56 0.04 -13.93
CA GLU A 145 24.23 -0.13 -13.34
C GLU A 145 24.23 -1.35 -12.41
N VAL A 146 23.63 -1.17 -11.24
CA VAL A 146 23.47 -2.23 -10.25
C VAL A 146 22.01 -2.37 -9.86
N GLU A 147 21.59 -3.59 -9.54
CA GLU A 147 20.26 -3.90 -9.03
C GLU A 147 20.24 -3.79 -7.52
N ILE A 148 19.17 -3.19 -6.99
CA ILE A 148 18.92 -3.04 -5.57
C ILE A 148 17.79 -3.99 -5.17
N LYS A 149 18.11 -4.95 -4.30
CA LYS A 149 17.11 -5.80 -3.64
C LYS A 149 17.02 -5.43 -2.16
N PRO A 150 15.89 -4.89 -1.68
CA PRO A 150 15.68 -4.68 -0.26
C PRO A 150 15.56 -6.03 0.44
N THR A 151 16.30 -6.23 1.54
CA THR A 151 16.11 -7.38 2.43
C THR A 151 14.74 -7.28 3.12
N THR A 152 14.18 -8.42 3.53
CA THR A 152 12.86 -8.54 4.20
C THR A 152 12.67 -7.60 5.39
N ASP A 153 13.76 -7.23 6.08
CA ASP A 153 13.77 -6.30 7.22
C ASP A 153 13.87 -4.81 6.85
N GLY A 154 13.87 -4.47 5.55
CA GLY A 154 13.91 -3.08 5.03
C GLY A 154 15.20 -2.29 5.33
N SER A 155 16.12 -2.85 6.12
CA SER A 155 17.27 -2.14 6.68
C SER A 155 18.55 -2.26 5.83
N ILE A 156 18.63 -3.30 4.98
CA ILE A 156 19.83 -3.63 4.22
C ILE A 156 19.45 -3.77 2.75
N CYS A 157 20.24 -3.17 1.87
CA CYS A 157 20.12 -3.33 0.42
C CYS A 157 21.22 -4.27 -0.05
N GLN A 158 20.86 -5.38 -0.67
CA GLN A 158 21.82 -6.22 -1.38
C GLN A 158 21.96 -5.70 -2.81
N VAL A 159 23.20 -5.46 -3.22
CA VAL A 159 23.54 -4.93 -4.55
C VAL A 159 24.01 -6.09 -5.42
N PHE A 160 23.24 -6.40 -6.46
CA PHE A 160 23.56 -7.45 -7.41
C PHE A 160 24.01 -6.84 -8.75
N ILE A 161 24.94 -7.52 -9.42
CA ILE A 161 25.28 -7.21 -10.81
C ILE A 161 24.16 -7.81 -11.66
N GLY A 162 23.61 -7.02 -12.58
CA GLY A 162 22.71 -7.53 -13.61
C GLY A 162 23.45 -8.51 -14.51
N SER A 163 23.41 -9.80 -14.16
CA SER A 163 23.53 -10.88 -15.13
C SER A 163 22.13 -11.14 -15.68
N LEU A 164 22.00 -11.00 -17.00
CA LEU A 164 20.89 -11.54 -17.80
C LEU A 164 20.47 -12.93 -17.33
#